data_AF-A0A937XRD7-F1
#
_entry.id   AF-A0A937XRD7-F1
#
_cell.length_a   1.000
_cell.length_b   1.000
_cell.length_c   1.000
_cell.angle_alpha   90.00
_cell.angle_beta   90.00
_cell.angle_gamma   90.00
#
_symmetry.space_group_name_H-M   'P 1'
#
loop_
_entity.id
_entity.type
_entity.pdbx_description
1 polymer ?
#
loop_
_entity_poly.entity_id
_entity_poly.type
_entity_poly.pdbx_seq_one_letter_code
_entity_poly.pdbx_strand_id
1 'polypeptide(L)'
;MPEQADIAASLIHFTGYERQVGSIEVPGLIYRLLGNLLGSADIIAQMADRCYLEKCRDRLYPEFVDAGIARRRDAEGKEIIVYASGEDLVRKTPAFYVGATHRLENDLAKGYHYAEQHFRGQNLYLEELAKNIAFAREISADPELLALRRQPPDTITP
;
A
#
# COMPACT_ATOMS: atom_id res chain seq x y z
N MET A 1 -7.06 11.35 27.83
CA MET A 1 -7.44 10.16 27.04
C MET A 1 -8.28 10.51 25.82
N PRO A 2 -9.36 11.33 25.91
CA PRO A 2 -10.15 11.71 24.74
C PRO A 2 -9.33 12.44 23.67
N GLU A 3 -8.52 13.42 24.06
CA GLU A 3 -7.64 14.17 23.16
C GLU A 3 -6.64 13.28 22.41
N GLN A 4 -6.04 12.29 23.09
CA GLN A 4 -5.13 11.35 22.43
C GLN A 4 -5.86 10.45 21.41
N ALA A 5 -7.12 10.09 21.68
CA ALA A 5 -7.93 9.30 20.76
C ALA A 5 -8.26 10.10 19.50
N ASP A 6 -8.62 11.38 19.63
CA ASP A 6 -8.90 12.26 18.49
C ASP A 6 -7.66 12.46 17.62
N ILE A 7 -6.50 12.67 18.24
CA ILE A 7 -5.22 12.77 17.53
C ILE A 7 -4.92 11.46 16.80
N ALA A 8 -5.05 10.31 17.47
CA ALA A 8 -4.79 9.01 16.86
C ALA A 8 -5.73 8.76 15.67
N ALA A 9 -7.00 9.13 15.77
CA ALA A 9 -7.95 9.05 14.67
C ALA A 9 -7.50 9.89 13.47
N SER A 10 -7.04 11.12 13.70
CA SER A 10 -6.45 11.95 12.64
C SER A 10 -5.20 11.32 12.01
N LEU A 11 -4.35 10.68 12.81
CA LEU A 11 -3.12 10.04 12.31
C LEU A 11 -3.40 8.83 11.41
N ILE A 12 -4.48 8.08 11.66
CA ILE A 12 -4.88 6.93 10.82
C ILE A 12 -5.15 7.39 9.37
N HIS A 13 -5.69 8.60 9.17
CA HIS A 13 -5.95 9.11 7.82
C HIS A 13 -4.68 9.29 6.96
N PHE A 14 -3.47 9.26 7.55
CA PHE A 14 -2.23 9.29 6.78
C PHE A 14 -1.93 7.96 6.07
N THR A 15 -2.56 6.84 6.48
CA THR A 15 -2.37 5.52 5.84
C THR A 15 -3.34 5.31 4.68
N GLY A 16 -4.54 5.86 4.77
CA GLY A 16 -5.57 5.73 3.73
C GLY A 16 -5.43 6.71 2.56
N TYR A 17 -6.11 6.45 1.44
CA TYR A 17 -6.10 7.29 0.23
C TYR A 17 -7.32 8.21 0.09
N GLU A 18 -8.20 8.25 1.10
CA GLU A 18 -9.45 8.99 1.13
C GLU A 18 -9.29 10.50 1.34
N ARG A 19 -8.14 10.94 1.85
CA ARG A 19 -7.82 12.35 2.10
C ARG A 19 -6.45 12.69 1.55
N GLN A 20 -6.28 13.93 1.08
CA GLN A 20 -4.96 14.45 0.74
C GLN A 20 -4.17 14.64 2.04
N VAL A 21 -2.91 14.18 2.08
CA VAL A 21 -2.10 14.24 3.31
C VAL A 21 -1.98 15.68 3.85
N GLY A 22 -1.82 16.65 2.95
CA GLY A 22 -1.72 18.07 3.30
C GLY A 22 -2.98 18.66 3.95
N SER A 23 -4.16 18.05 3.73
CA SER A 23 -5.43 18.52 4.31
C SER A 23 -5.76 17.87 5.66
N ILE A 24 -4.97 16.90 6.12
CA ILE A 24 -5.22 16.25 7.41
C ILE A 24 -4.83 17.20 8.53
N GLU A 25 -5.76 17.57 9.42
CA GLU A 25 -5.50 18.48 10.53
C GLU A 25 -4.93 17.73 11.74
N VAL A 26 -3.84 18.26 12.30
CA VAL A 26 -3.17 17.72 13.49
C VAL A 26 -2.67 18.87 14.37
N PRO A 27 -2.57 18.69 15.70
CA PRO A 27 -2.32 19.81 16.63
C PRO A 27 -0.92 20.42 16.59
N GLY A 28 -0.01 19.88 15.77
CA GLY A 28 1.36 20.38 15.68
C GLY A 28 2.29 19.54 14.80
N LEU A 29 3.51 20.04 14.63
CA LEU A 29 4.52 19.46 13.73
C LEU A 29 4.95 18.04 14.15
N ILE A 30 4.98 17.75 15.45
CA ILE A 30 5.35 16.41 15.92
C ILE A 30 4.31 15.35 15.48
N TYR A 31 3.02 15.69 15.53
CA TYR A 31 1.96 14.80 15.06
C TYR A 31 1.95 14.69 13.54
N ARG A 32 2.29 15.77 12.82
CA ARG A 32 2.48 15.71 11.37
C ARG A 32 3.62 14.74 11.02
N LEU A 33 4.74 14.82 11.72
CA LEU A 33 5.86 13.89 11.55
C LEU A 33 5.42 12.44 11.83
N LEU A 34 4.71 12.21 12.94
CA LEU A 34 4.18 10.89 13.27
C LEU A 34 3.24 10.34 12.19
N GLY A 35 2.35 11.16 11.64
CA GLY A 35 1.47 10.77 10.54
C GLY A 35 2.24 10.42 9.27
N ASN A 36 3.23 11.26 8.91
CA ASN A 36 4.11 10.99 7.77
C ASN A 36 4.90 9.69 7.92
N LEU A 37 5.43 9.42 9.13
CA LEU A 37 6.11 8.18 9.46
C LEU A 37 5.17 6.97 9.36
N LEU A 38 3.96 7.08 9.94
CA LEU A 38 2.97 6.02 9.93
C LEU A 38 2.52 5.68 8.50
N GLY A 39 2.15 6.69 7.72
CA GLY A 39 1.76 6.49 6.31
C GLY A 39 2.91 5.95 5.45
N SER A 40 4.15 6.37 5.72
CA SER A 40 5.31 5.80 5.01
C SER A 40 5.52 4.33 5.37
N ALA A 41 5.42 4.00 6.66
CA ALA A 41 5.60 2.65 7.18
C ALA A 41 4.54 1.69 6.61
N ASP A 42 3.28 2.12 6.53
CA ASP A 42 2.18 1.33 5.98
C ASP A 42 2.48 0.89 4.53
N ILE A 43 2.92 1.83 3.69
CA ILE A 43 3.29 1.56 2.29
C ILE A 43 4.50 0.63 2.22
N ILE A 44 5.64 1.03 2.81
CA ILE A 44 6.91 0.31 2.58
C ILE A 44 6.90 -1.08 3.23
N ALA A 45 6.29 -1.25 4.40
CA ALA A 45 6.25 -2.54 5.08
C ALA A 45 5.34 -3.53 4.36
N GLN A 46 4.16 -3.08 3.91
CA GLN A 46 3.23 -3.91 3.15
C GLN A 46 3.86 -4.40 1.85
N MET A 47 4.47 -3.49 1.08
CA MET A 47 5.00 -3.80 -0.24
C MET A 47 6.34 -4.53 -0.22
N ALA A 48 7.11 -4.41 0.88
CA ALA A 48 8.33 -5.19 1.10
C ALA A 48 8.08 -6.62 1.57
N ASP A 49 6.84 -6.95 1.96
CA ASP A 49 6.51 -8.30 2.44
C ASP A 49 6.88 -9.35 1.40
N ARG A 50 7.55 -10.41 1.85
CA ARG A 50 8.01 -11.50 0.99
C ARG A 50 6.87 -12.16 0.21
N CYS A 51 5.64 -12.15 0.72
CA CYS A 51 4.48 -12.71 0.05
C CYS A 51 3.50 -11.61 -0.41
N TYR A 52 3.97 -10.37 -0.62
CA TYR A 52 3.12 -9.23 -0.99
C TYR A 52 2.20 -9.53 -2.18
N LEU A 53 2.74 -10.07 -3.27
CA LEU A 53 1.98 -10.32 -4.49
C LEU A 53 0.99 -11.49 -4.33
N GLU A 54 1.37 -12.55 -3.63
CA GLU A 54 0.44 -13.62 -3.24
C GLU A 54 -0.70 -13.08 -2.36
N LYS A 55 -0.38 -12.23 -1.38
CA LYS A 55 -1.39 -11.58 -0.53
C LYS A 55 -2.30 -10.66 -1.35
N CYS A 56 -1.78 -9.94 -2.34
CA CYS A 56 -2.61 -9.17 -3.27
C CYS A 56 -3.62 -10.09 -3.99
N ARG A 57 -3.15 -11.19 -4.57
CA ARG A 57 -3.99 -12.13 -5.33
C ARG A 57 -5.03 -12.82 -4.46
N ASP A 58 -4.60 -13.38 -3.33
CA ASP A 58 -5.38 -14.37 -2.58
C ASP A 58 -6.14 -13.78 -1.38
N ARG A 59 -5.77 -12.59 -0.91
CA ARG A 59 -6.37 -11.95 0.28
C ARG A 59 -6.97 -10.59 -0.02
N LEU A 60 -6.18 -9.67 -0.59
CA LEU A 60 -6.61 -8.29 -0.84
C LEU A 60 -7.67 -8.18 -1.94
N TYR A 61 -7.56 -8.98 -3.01
CA TYR A 61 -8.58 -8.96 -4.07
C TYR A 61 -9.97 -9.37 -3.57
N PRO A 62 -10.14 -10.48 -2.82
CA PRO A 62 -11.41 -10.77 -2.15
C PRO A 62 -11.95 -9.60 -1.31
N GLU A 63 -11.10 -8.96 -0.51
CA GLU A 63 -11.50 -7.77 0.27
C GLU A 63 -11.99 -6.62 -0.63
N PHE A 64 -11.38 -6.42 -1.80
CA PHE A 64 -11.82 -5.41 -2.77
C PHE A 64 -13.18 -5.73 -3.40
N VAL A 65 -13.48 -7.02 -3.59
CA VAL A 65 -14.79 -7.48 -4.07
C VAL A 65 -15.84 -7.22 -2.99
N ASP A 66 -15.57 -7.62 -1.75
CA ASP A 66 -16.49 -7.46 -0.61
C ASP A 66 -16.74 -5.98 -0.29
N ALA A 67 -15.72 -5.13 -0.41
CA ALA A 67 -15.83 -3.69 -0.25
C ALA A 67 -16.51 -2.98 -1.45
N GLY A 68 -16.82 -3.71 -2.53
CA GLY A 68 -17.47 -3.14 -3.72
C GLY A 68 -16.58 -2.18 -4.52
N ILE A 69 -15.26 -2.30 -4.41
CA ILE A 69 -14.29 -1.43 -5.11
C ILE A 69 -13.62 -2.12 -6.30
N ALA A 70 -13.78 -3.44 -6.45
CA ALA A 70 -13.35 -4.18 -7.64
C ALA A 70 -14.13 -3.77 -8.91
N ARG A 71 -15.36 -3.25 -8.73
CA ARG A 71 -16.23 -2.75 -9.80
C ARG A 71 -16.85 -1.43 -9.35
N ARG A 72 -16.98 -0.47 -10.26
CA ARG A 72 -17.65 0.82 -10.01
C ARG A 72 -18.67 1.12 -11.10
N ARG A 73 -19.62 2.02 -10.86
CA ARG A 73 -20.49 2.55 -11.92
C ARG A 73 -20.02 3.94 -12.31
N ASP A 74 -20.06 4.24 -13.61
CA ASP A 74 -19.89 5.62 -14.09
C ASP A 74 -21.15 6.48 -13.88
N ALA A 75 -21.08 7.73 -14.32
CA ALA A 75 -22.17 8.70 -14.18
C ALA A 75 -23.45 8.27 -14.93
N GLU A 76 -23.28 7.46 -15.98
CA GLU A 76 -24.34 6.91 -16.81
C GLU A 76 -24.86 5.56 -16.28
N GLY A 77 -24.31 5.07 -15.17
CA GLY A 77 -24.72 3.82 -14.50
C GLY A 77 -24.13 2.55 -15.11
N LYS A 78 -23.20 2.65 -16.06
CA LYS A 78 -22.52 1.52 -16.67
C LYS A 78 -21.43 0.99 -15.73
N GLU A 79 -21.35 -0.32 -15.64
CA GLU A 79 -20.33 -1.00 -14.83
C GLU A 79 -18.93 -0.86 -15.47
N ILE A 80 -17.98 -0.38 -14.68
CA ILE A 80 -16.55 -0.32 -14.97
C ILE A 80 -15.85 -1.32 -14.04
N ILE A 81 -15.18 -2.29 -14.64
CA ILE A 81 -14.33 -3.24 -13.92
C ILE A 81 -13.01 -2.56 -13.59
N VAL A 82 -12.75 -2.35 -12.30
CA VAL A 82 -11.48 -1.78 -11.81
C VAL A 82 -10.45 -2.90 -11.67
N TYR A 83 -10.87 -4.05 -11.12
CA TYR A 83 -10.05 -5.26 -10.99
C TYR A 83 -10.88 -6.49 -11.38
N ALA A 84 -10.45 -7.19 -12.44
CA ALA A 84 -11.17 -8.36 -12.97
C ALA A 84 -10.92 -9.63 -12.16
N SER A 85 -9.74 -9.76 -11.55
CA SER A 85 -9.32 -10.92 -10.74
C SER A 85 -8.15 -10.55 -9.82
N GLY A 86 -7.73 -11.47 -8.95
CA GLY A 86 -6.52 -11.32 -8.15
C GLY A 86 -5.25 -11.21 -9.01
N GLU A 87 -5.20 -11.93 -10.14
CA GLU A 87 -4.12 -11.81 -11.12
C GLU A 87 -4.12 -10.43 -11.81
N ASP A 88 -5.28 -9.89 -12.13
CA ASP A 88 -5.40 -8.52 -12.68
C ASP A 88 -4.93 -7.47 -11.65
N LEU A 89 -5.24 -7.67 -10.36
CA LEU A 89 -4.71 -6.83 -9.29
C LEU A 89 -3.18 -6.87 -9.25
N VAL A 90 -2.57 -8.07 -9.26
CA VAL A 90 -1.09 -8.22 -9.32
C VAL A 90 -0.50 -7.53 -10.54
N ARG A 91 -1.13 -7.66 -11.72
CA ARG A 91 -0.66 -7.01 -12.95
C ARG A 91 -0.68 -5.49 -12.90
N LYS A 92 -1.62 -4.92 -12.14
CA LYS A 92 -1.80 -3.47 -11.95
C LYS A 92 -0.94 -2.91 -10.82
N THR A 93 -0.37 -3.77 -9.95
CA THR A 93 0.52 -3.37 -8.86
C THR A 93 1.69 -2.47 -9.27
N PRO A 94 2.38 -2.68 -10.42
CA PRO A 94 3.43 -1.77 -10.85
C PRO A 94 2.96 -0.32 -11.06
N ALA A 95 1.73 -0.11 -11.53
CA ALA A 95 1.16 1.22 -11.68
C ALA A 95 0.77 1.83 -10.33
N PHE A 96 0.22 1.01 -9.43
CA PHE A 96 -0.03 1.42 -8.04
C PHE A 96 1.25 1.91 -7.36
N TYR A 97 2.37 1.19 -7.55
CA TYR A 97 3.65 1.58 -6.98
C TYR A 97 4.11 2.97 -7.41
N VAL A 98 3.91 3.37 -8.67
CA VAL A 98 4.26 4.72 -9.13
C VAL A 98 3.54 5.79 -8.30
N GLY A 99 2.25 5.58 -8.03
CA GLY A 99 1.47 6.46 -7.15
C GLY A 99 1.94 6.42 -5.70
N ALA A 100 2.26 5.23 -5.18
CA ALA A 100 2.80 5.07 -3.83
C ALA A 100 4.17 5.78 -3.67
N THR A 101 5.07 5.67 -4.65
CA THR A 101 6.36 6.39 -4.65
C THR A 101 6.13 7.89 -4.67
N HIS A 102 5.23 8.40 -5.52
CA HIS A 102 4.91 9.84 -5.51
C HIS A 102 4.42 10.29 -4.12
N ARG A 103 3.53 9.52 -3.50
CA ARG A 103 3.02 9.80 -2.16
C ARG A 103 4.13 9.80 -1.10
N LEU A 104 5.03 8.83 -1.14
CA LEU A 104 6.19 8.76 -0.25
C LEU A 104 7.12 9.98 -0.41
N GLU A 105 7.41 10.36 -1.66
CA GLU A 105 8.34 11.43 -2.00
C GLU A 105 7.79 12.84 -1.70
N ASN A 106 6.52 13.07 -2.02
CA ASN A 106 5.93 14.41 -2.06
C ASN A 106 4.94 14.69 -0.93
N ASP A 107 4.17 13.69 -0.51
CA ASP A 107 3.06 13.89 0.42
C ASP A 107 3.44 13.52 1.87
N LEU A 108 4.28 12.49 2.04
CA LEU A 108 4.70 11.94 3.33
C LEU A 108 6.10 12.40 3.76
N ALA A 109 6.60 13.49 3.17
CA ALA A 109 7.87 14.13 3.50
C ALA A 109 9.07 13.15 3.56
N LYS A 110 9.05 12.11 2.72
CA LYS A 110 10.09 11.07 2.65
C LYS A 110 10.35 10.37 3.99
N GLY A 111 9.30 10.15 4.78
CA GLY A 111 9.39 9.52 6.10
C GLY A 111 10.06 8.13 6.10
N TYR A 112 10.07 7.44 4.96
CA TYR A 112 10.77 6.16 4.81
C TYR A 112 12.30 6.25 4.99
N HIS A 113 12.93 7.42 4.81
CA HIS A 113 14.38 7.58 5.02
C HIS A 113 14.81 7.29 6.46
N TYR A 114 13.92 7.47 7.45
CA TYR A 114 14.26 7.16 8.84
C TYR A 114 14.54 5.67 9.06
N ALA A 115 14.06 4.77 8.19
CA ALA A 115 14.42 3.36 8.22
C ALA A 115 15.91 3.14 7.95
N GLU A 116 16.56 4.00 7.16
CA GLU A 116 17.99 3.89 6.84
C GLU A 116 18.86 3.99 8.09
N GLN A 117 18.52 4.91 8.99
CA GLN A 117 19.23 5.07 10.25
C GLN A 117 19.14 3.80 11.11
N HIS A 118 17.98 3.15 11.13
CA HIS A 118 17.78 1.90 11.86
C HIS A 118 18.63 0.75 11.29
N PHE A 119 18.73 0.64 9.96
CA PHE A 119 19.49 -0.41 9.27
C PHE A 119 20.89 0.04 8.84
N ARG A 120 21.51 0.97 9.58
CA ARG A 120 22.93 1.38 9.38
C ARG A 120 23.24 1.87 7.96
N GLY A 121 22.33 2.63 7.38
CA GLY A 121 22.45 3.27 6.07
C GLY A 121 21.77 2.53 4.91
N GLN A 122 21.23 1.33 5.13
CA GLN A 122 20.44 0.61 4.13
C GLN A 122 18.94 0.81 4.33
N ASN A 123 18.14 0.77 3.26
CA ASN A 123 16.69 0.74 3.40
C ASN A 123 16.16 -0.63 2.95
N LEU A 124 16.22 -1.61 3.85
CA LEU A 124 15.85 -2.99 3.54
C LEU A 124 14.39 -3.12 3.05
N TYR A 125 13.49 -2.24 3.50
CA TYR A 125 12.12 -2.21 3.01
C TYR A 125 12.07 -1.81 1.53
N LEU A 126 12.76 -0.73 1.13
CA LEU A 126 12.78 -0.31 -0.27
C LEU A 126 13.48 -1.34 -1.18
N GLU A 127 14.53 -1.99 -0.69
CA GLU A 127 15.23 -3.04 -1.43
C GLU A 127 14.34 -4.25 -1.73
N GLU A 128 13.64 -4.78 -0.73
CA GLU A 128 12.74 -5.93 -0.94
C GLU A 128 11.48 -5.53 -1.71
N LEU A 129 10.95 -4.33 -1.48
CA LEU A 129 9.87 -3.76 -2.26
C LEU A 129 10.24 -3.70 -3.75
N ALA A 130 11.43 -3.18 -4.07
CA ALA A 130 11.88 -3.06 -5.46
C ALA A 130 11.94 -4.42 -6.16
N LYS A 131 12.35 -5.49 -5.45
CA LYS A 131 12.32 -6.87 -5.96
C LYS A 131 10.90 -7.34 -6.26
N ASN A 132 9.96 -7.08 -5.35
CA ASN A 132 8.55 -7.43 -5.57
C ASN A 132 7.96 -6.69 -6.78
N ILE A 133 8.27 -5.41 -6.97
CA ILE A 133 7.79 -4.64 -8.13
C ILE A 133 8.44 -5.09 -9.43
N ALA A 134 9.73 -5.41 -9.42
CA ALA A 134 10.40 -5.99 -10.59
C ALA A 134 9.70 -7.30 -11.00
N PHE A 135 9.45 -8.18 -10.04
CA PHE A 135 8.76 -9.45 -10.29
C PHE A 135 7.32 -9.26 -10.81
N ALA A 136 6.58 -8.30 -10.25
CA ALA A 136 5.24 -7.96 -10.74
C ALA A 136 5.26 -7.45 -12.20
N ARG A 137 6.29 -6.68 -12.60
CA ARG A 137 6.45 -6.24 -13.99
C ARG A 137 6.73 -7.42 -14.94
N GLU A 138 7.54 -8.39 -14.50
CA GLU A 138 7.79 -9.60 -15.28
C GLU A 138 6.52 -10.43 -15.47
N ILE A 139 5.73 -10.64 -14.40
CA ILE A 139 4.41 -11.31 -14.49
C ILE A 139 3.45 -10.55 -15.43
N SER A 140 3.45 -9.22 -15.40
CA SER A 140 2.61 -8.42 -16.30
C SER A 140 3.01 -8.56 -17.77
N ALA A 141 4.31 -8.75 -18.04
CA ALA A 141 4.83 -8.91 -19.39
C ALA A 141 4.63 -10.34 -19.92
N ASP A 142 4.82 -11.35 -19.08
CA ASP A 142 4.60 -12.75 -19.42
C ASP A 142 3.92 -13.51 -18.25
N PRO A 143 2.59 -13.70 -18.35
CA PRO A 143 1.81 -14.34 -17.28
C PRO A 143 2.05 -15.84 -17.14
N GLU A 144 2.61 -16.50 -18.16
CA GLU A 144 2.81 -17.95 -18.17
C GLU A 144 4.21 -18.33 -17.66
N LEU A 145 5.19 -17.43 -17.76
CA LEU A 145 6.57 -17.70 -17.36
C LEU A 145 6.80 -17.75 -15.84
N LEU A 146 5.98 -17.05 -15.04
CA LEU A 146 6.25 -16.86 -13.61
C LEU A 146 5.00 -17.08 -12.76
N ALA A 147 4.93 -18.24 -12.12
CA ALA A 147 3.92 -18.51 -11.10
C ALA A 147 4.33 -17.88 -9.75
N LEU A 148 3.41 -17.18 -9.10
CA LEU A 148 3.48 -16.86 -7.68
C LEU A 148 3.40 -18.17 -6.87
N ARG A 149 4.48 -18.53 -6.19
CA ARG A 149 4.68 -19.85 -5.56
C ARG A 149 4.80 -19.80 -4.03
N ARG A 150 4.85 -18.62 -3.42
CA ARG A 150 5.01 -18.53 -1.97
C ARG A 150 3.67 -18.82 -1.30
N GLN A 151 3.70 -19.26 -0.05
CA GLN A 151 2.52 -19.39 0.77
C GLN A 151 2.58 -18.31 1.85
N PRO A 152 1.66 -17.33 1.85
CA PRO A 152 1.61 -16.36 2.92
C PRO A 152 1.28 -17.06 4.25
N PRO A 153 1.87 -16.63 5.38
CA PRO A 153 1.59 -17.25 6.67
C PRO A 153 0.12 -17.09 7.08
N ASP A 154 -0.44 -18.08 7.76
CA ASP A 154 -1.78 -18.00 8.35
C ASP A 154 -1.75 -17.05 9.55
N THR A 155 -2.23 -15.84 9.33
CA THR A 155 -2.24 -14.76 10.34
C THR A 155 -3.65 -14.43 10.83
N ILE A 156 -4.67 -15.04 10.22
CA ILE A 156 -6.07 -14.91 10.59
C ILE A 156 -6.52 -16.30 11.00
N THR A 157 -6.47 -16.60 12.28
CA THR A 157 -7.17 -17.77 12.84
C THR A 157 -8.61 -17.30 13.12
N PRO A 158 -9.64 -18.05 12.70
CA PRO A 158 -11.03 -17.70 12.97
C PRO A 158 -11.35 -17.61 14.48
#